data_AF-A0A934DY43-F1
#
_entry.id   AF-A0A934DY43-F1
#
_cell.length_a   1.000
_cell.length_b   1.000
_cell.length_c   1.000
_cell.angle_alpha   90.00
_cell.angle_beta   90.00
_cell.angle_gamma   90.00
#
_symmetry.space_group_name_H-M   'P 1'
#
loop_
_entity.id
_entity.type
_entity.pdbx_description
1 polymer ?
#
loop_
_entity_poly.entity_id
_entity_poly.type
_entity_poly.pdbx_seq_one_letter_code
_entity_poly.pdbx_strand_id
1 'polypeptide(L)'
;MKRKPLSPNAKCPCGTGRKYKSCCFGKGFHFLVDEDGNISRDVPLHPEVEKLLPEIEKEFAQRHGRPMGPGDRIFDGIDVEDVTRKMVDAMRATGVAPAYIYAYEKTGLLLTEDNRHLMQTKDVEEFEAAMDEYDAEHGDDLDP
;
A
#
# COMPACT_ATOMS: atom_id res chain seq x y z
N MET A 1 3.45 -17.41 -16.13
CA MET A 1 2.99 -18.46 -15.19
C MET A 1 1.49 -18.36 -15.01
N LYS A 2 0.78 -19.48 -14.94
CA LYS A 2 -0.66 -19.48 -14.62
C LYS A 2 -0.83 -19.09 -13.15
N ARG A 3 -1.71 -18.12 -12.89
CA ARG A 3 -2.12 -17.71 -11.55
C ARG A 3 -3.58 -18.08 -11.37
N LYS A 4 -3.95 -18.58 -10.19
CA LYS A 4 -5.34 -18.92 -9.84
C LYS A 4 -5.75 -18.23 -8.55
N PRO A 5 -7.06 -17.95 -8.35
CA PRO A 5 -7.54 -17.39 -7.09
C PRO A 5 -7.15 -18.22 -5.87
N LEU A 6 -6.72 -17.56 -4.80
CA LEU A 6 -6.44 -18.22 -3.53
C LEU A 6 -7.72 -18.83 -2.94
N SER A 7 -7.61 -20.03 -2.37
CA SER A 7 -8.74 -20.70 -1.73
C SER A 7 -9.36 -19.84 -0.62
N PRO A 8 -10.70 -19.65 -0.59
CA PRO A 8 -11.36 -18.87 0.46
C PRO A 8 -11.13 -19.44 1.88
N ASN A 9 -10.84 -20.74 2.00
CA ASN A 9 -10.58 -21.40 3.29
C ASN A 9 -9.10 -21.36 3.72
N ALA A 10 -8.19 -20.90 2.85
CA ALA A 10 -6.78 -20.74 3.21
C ALA A 10 -6.61 -19.68 4.32
N LYS A 11 -5.45 -19.69 4.97
CA LYS A 11 -5.06 -18.59 5.87
C LYS A 11 -4.86 -17.32 5.05
N CYS A 12 -5.34 -16.20 5.57
CA CYS A 12 -5.25 -14.93 4.87
C CYS A 12 -3.78 -14.50 4.76
N PRO A 13 -3.27 -14.19 3.55
CA PRO A 13 -1.87 -13.81 3.34
C PRO A 13 -1.47 -12.51 4.04
N CYS A 14 -2.43 -11.67 4.41
CA CYS A 14 -2.17 -10.43 5.15
C CYS A 14 -1.60 -10.64 6.56
N GLY A 15 -1.51 -11.87 7.08
CA GLY A 15 -0.86 -12.12 8.38
C GLY A 15 -1.77 -12.02 9.62
N THR A 16 -3.07 -11.71 9.48
CA THR A 16 -4.04 -11.74 10.60
C THR A 16 -4.31 -13.15 11.19
N GLY A 17 -3.86 -14.21 10.52
CA GLY A 17 -4.15 -15.60 10.93
C GLY A 17 -5.60 -16.08 10.70
N ARG A 18 -6.50 -15.18 10.30
CA ARG A 18 -7.91 -15.47 9.95
C ARG A 18 -7.99 -16.24 8.62
N LYS A 19 -9.14 -16.87 8.33
CA LYS A 19 -9.41 -17.46 7.01
C LYS A 19 -9.58 -16.34 5.98
N TYR A 20 -9.11 -16.54 4.74
CA TYR A 20 -9.15 -15.52 3.68
C TYR A 20 -10.57 -14.99 3.45
N LYS A 21 -11.56 -15.89 3.36
CA LYS A 21 -13.00 -15.55 3.21
C LYS A 21 -13.58 -14.67 4.32
N SER A 22 -12.96 -14.68 5.50
CA SER A 22 -13.40 -13.94 6.68
C SER A 22 -12.47 -12.76 6.98
N CYS A 23 -11.61 -12.38 6.03
CA CYS A 23 -10.61 -11.35 6.21
C CYS A 23 -10.56 -10.42 4.97
N CYS A 24 -9.71 -10.71 3.99
CA CYS A 24 -9.52 -9.83 2.83
C CYS A 24 -10.33 -10.21 1.59
N PHE A 25 -11.07 -11.34 1.57
CA PHE A 25 -11.70 -11.86 0.34
C PHE A 25 -12.71 -10.91 -0.32
N GLY A 26 -13.47 -10.15 0.46
CA GLY A 26 -14.48 -9.21 -0.05
C GLY A 26 -13.95 -7.79 -0.31
N LYS A 27 -12.64 -7.59 -0.27
CA LYS A 27 -12.01 -6.29 -0.55
C LYS A 27 -11.90 -6.07 -2.06
N GLY A 28 -11.56 -4.85 -2.47
CA GLY A 28 -11.43 -4.48 -3.90
C GLY A 28 -10.19 -5.07 -4.59
N PHE A 29 -9.63 -6.15 -4.07
CA PHE A 29 -8.46 -6.85 -4.60
C PHE A 29 -8.58 -8.35 -4.35
N HIS A 30 -7.77 -9.14 -5.07
CA HIS A 30 -7.74 -10.59 -4.91
C HIS A 30 -6.33 -11.11 -4.68
N PHE A 31 -6.18 -12.10 -3.79
CA PHE A 31 -4.95 -12.89 -3.74
C PHE A 31 -4.97 -14.00 -4.79
N LEU A 32 -3.89 -14.09 -5.53
CA LEU A 32 -3.62 -15.14 -6.51
C LEU A 32 -2.43 -15.98 -6.04
N VAL A 33 -2.45 -17.26 -6.38
CA VAL A 33 -1.34 -18.19 -6.15
C VAL A 33 -0.87 -18.76 -7.48
N ASP A 34 0.44 -18.78 -7.70
CA ASP A 34 1.06 -19.43 -8.85
C ASP A 34 1.37 -20.92 -8.59
N GLU A 35 2.03 -21.57 -9.55
CA GLU A 35 2.35 -23.00 -9.49
C GLU A 35 3.43 -23.32 -8.44
N ASP A 36 4.29 -22.36 -8.12
CA ASP A 36 5.35 -22.47 -7.12
C ASP A 36 4.84 -22.16 -5.70
N GLY A 37 3.57 -21.76 -5.57
CA GLY A 37 2.95 -21.38 -4.31
C GLY A 37 3.20 -19.94 -3.90
N ASN A 38 3.79 -19.10 -4.76
CA ASN A 38 3.95 -17.68 -4.46
C ASN A 38 2.60 -16.99 -4.50
N ILE A 39 2.38 -16.14 -3.51
CA ILE A 39 1.15 -15.35 -3.39
C ILE A 39 1.40 -13.96 -3.95
N SER A 40 0.56 -13.54 -4.87
CA SER A 40 0.52 -12.18 -5.41
C SER A 40 -0.83 -11.55 -5.14
N ARG A 41 -0.85 -10.22 -5.08
CA ARG A 41 -2.08 -9.44 -4.96
C ARG A 41 -2.40 -8.83 -6.31
N ASP A 42 -3.62 -9.06 -6.77
CA ASP A 42 -4.18 -8.46 -7.98
C ASP A 42 -5.07 -7.29 -7.57
N VAL A 43 -4.69 -6.08 -8.02
CA VAL A 43 -5.35 -4.82 -7.69
C VAL A 43 -5.76 -4.12 -8.98
N PRO A 44 -6.96 -3.50 -9.02
CA PRO A 44 -7.35 -2.70 -10.18
C PRO A 44 -6.42 -1.50 -10.32
N LEU A 45 -5.88 -1.28 -11.52
CA LEU A 45 -5.10 -0.10 -11.82
C LEU A 45 -6.04 1.08 -12.09
N HIS A 46 -5.77 2.24 -11.49
CA HIS A 46 -6.56 3.43 -11.76
C HIS A 46 -6.39 3.87 -13.22
N PRO A 47 -7.44 4.30 -13.95
CA PRO A 47 -7.35 4.63 -15.37
C PRO A 47 -6.34 5.74 -15.70
N GLU A 48 -6.08 6.64 -14.77
CA GLU A 48 -5.04 7.67 -14.94
C GLU A 48 -3.63 7.06 -14.92
N VAL A 49 -3.38 6.07 -14.07
CA VAL A 49 -2.09 5.39 -14.01
C VAL A 49 -1.89 4.53 -15.25
N GLU A 50 -2.94 3.88 -15.75
CA GLU A 50 -2.89 3.11 -17.00
C GLU A 50 -2.43 3.98 -18.18
N LYS A 51 -2.88 5.23 -18.25
CA LYS A 51 -2.47 6.19 -19.28
C LYS A 51 -1.01 6.62 -19.16
N LEU A 52 -0.41 6.53 -17.98
CA LEU A 52 0.99 6.91 -17.73
C LEU A 52 1.98 5.79 -18.01
N LEU A 53 1.54 4.52 -18.04
CA LEU A 53 2.42 3.37 -18.27
C LEU A 53 3.27 3.49 -19.56
N PRO A 54 2.73 3.92 -20.72
CA PRO A 54 3.53 4.07 -21.94
C PRO A 54 4.64 5.12 -21.80
N GLU A 55 4.42 6.16 -21.00
CA GLU A 55 5.42 7.20 -20.74
C GLU A 55 6.54 6.64 -19.86
N ILE A 56 6.19 5.90 -18.81
CA ILE A 56 7.15 5.23 -17.93
C ILE A 56 8.03 4.24 -18.71
N GLU A 57 7.44 3.42 -19.59
CA GLU A 57 8.17 2.48 -20.44
C GLU A 57 9.13 3.21 -21.40
N LYS A 58 8.67 4.32 -21.99
CA LYS A 58 9.49 5.15 -22.89
C LYS A 58 10.66 5.78 -22.16
N GLU A 59 10.44 6.36 -20.98
CA GLU A 59 11.51 6.94 -20.16
C GLU A 59 12.51 5.88 -19.71
N PHE A 60 12.04 4.70 -19.32
CA PHE A 60 12.91 3.58 -18.98
C PHE A 60 13.79 3.21 -20.17
N ALA A 61 13.21 3.05 -21.36
CA ALA A 61 13.98 2.71 -22.56
C ALA A 61 15.00 3.78 -22.95
N GLN A 62 14.68 5.06 -22.77
CA GLN A 62 15.62 6.16 -23.00
C GLN A 62 16.78 6.14 -22.01
N ARG A 63 16.53 5.81 -20.74
CA ARG A 63 17.55 5.78 -19.68
C ARG A 63 18.44 4.54 -19.77
N HIS A 64 17.87 3.38 -20.06
CA HIS A 64 18.54 2.08 -19.99
C HIS A 64 18.94 1.51 -21.36
N GLY A 65 18.48 2.11 -22.47
CA GLY A 65 18.78 1.66 -23.83
C GLY A 65 18.09 0.33 -24.22
N ARG A 66 17.14 -0.15 -23.42
CA ARG A 66 16.37 -1.39 -23.65
C ARG A 66 14.95 -1.27 -23.10
N PRO A 67 13.97 -2.05 -23.58
CA PRO A 67 12.64 -2.08 -22.98
C PRO A 67 12.68 -2.60 -21.53
N MET A 68 11.68 -2.20 -20.75
CA MET A 68 11.43 -2.72 -19.41
C MET A 68 11.05 -4.21 -19.51
N GLY A 69 11.61 -5.03 -18.61
CA GLY A 69 11.37 -6.45 -18.52
C GLY A 69 10.96 -6.88 -17.11
N PRO A 70 10.71 -8.19 -16.91
CA PRO A 70 10.37 -8.72 -15.60
C PRO A 70 11.47 -8.44 -14.57
N GLY A 71 11.10 -7.88 -13.42
CA GLY A 71 12.03 -7.57 -12.33
C GLY A 71 12.65 -6.17 -12.38
N ASP A 72 12.43 -5.41 -13.46
CA ASP A 72 12.81 -4.00 -13.50
C ASP A 72 11.93 -3.16 -12.55
N ARG A 73 12.52 -2.10 -12.00
CA ARG A 73 11.79 -1.16 -11.14
C ARG A 73 11.02 -0.16 -12.00
N ILE A 74 9.72 -0.04 -11.74
CA ILE A 74 8.86 0.99 -12.35
C ILE A 74 9.31 2.39 -11.88
N PHE A 75 9.54 2.53 -10.57
CA PHE A 75 10.03 3.75 -9.93
C PHE A 75 11.57 3.73 -9.82
N ASP A 76 12.23 3.75 -10.97
CA ASP A 76 13.68 3.77 -11.05
C ASP A 76 14.26 5.17 -10.71
N GLY A 77 15.25 5.21 -9.81
CA GLY A 77 15.88 6.45 -9.35
C GLY A 77 15.11 7.23 -8.27
N ILE A 78 14.03 6.68 -7.72
CA ILE A 78 13.28 7.29 -6.61
C ILE A 78 13.86 6.85 -5.27
N ASP A 79 14.22 7.82 -4.43
CA ASP A 79 14.56 7.60 -3.02
C ASP A 79 13.28 7.62 -2.18
N VAL A 80 12.93 6.47 -1.61
CA VAL A 80 11.70 6.29 -0.83
C VAL A 80 11.74 7.13 0.44
N GLU A 81 12.90 7.30 1.08
CA GLU A 81 13.00 8.10 2.31
C GLU A 81 12.77 9.59 2.03
N ASP A 82 13.28 10.08 0.90
CA ASP A 82 13.03 11.46 0.45
C ASP A 82 11.55 11.69 0.10
N VAL A 83 10.90 10.72 -0.56
CA VAL A 83 9.46 10.77 -0.84
C VAL A 83 8.66 10.81 0.45
N THR A 84 8.96 9.94 1.42
CA THR A 84 8.27 9.93 2.73
C THR A 84 8.43 11.27 3.44
N ARG A 85 9.65 11.81 3.52
CA ARG A 85 9.89 13.12 4.16
C ARG A 85 9.10 14.24 3.50
N LYS A 86 9.13 14.32 2.16
CA LYS A 86 8.37 15.34 1.40
C LYS A 86 6.86 15.22 1.61
N MET A 87 6.36 13.99 1.73
CA MET A 87 4.94 13.74 2.01
C MET A 87 4.56 14.22 3.42
N VAL A 88 5.39 13.92 4.43
CA VAL A 88 5.20 14.41 5.81
C VAL A 88 5.21 15.94 5.87
N ASP A 89 6.17 16.59 5.20
CA ASP A 89 6.24 18.04 5.16
C ASP A 89 4.98 18.65 4.53
N ALA A 90 4.46 18.04 3.46
CA ALA A 90 3.21 18.47 2.83
C ALA A 90 2.00 18.28 3.77
N MET A 91 1.90 17.14 4.47
CA MET A 91 0.84 16.87 5.45
C MET A 91 0.85 17.88 6.59
N ARG A 92 2.03 18.22 7.11
CA ARG A 92 2.20 19.26 8.15
C ARG A 92 1.75 20.62 7.64
N ALA A 93 2.16 20.99 6.42
CA ALA A 93 1.81 22.28 5.82
C ALA A 93 0.30 22.44 5.54
N THR A 94 -0.42 21.34 5.33
CA THR A 94 -1.88 21.34 5.09
C THR A 94 -2.72 21.11 6.35
N GLY A 95 -2.08 20.91 7.51
CA GLY A 95 -2.78 20.72 8.78
C GLY A 95 -3.42 19.36 8.96
N VAL A 96 -2.88 18.31 8.32
CA VAL A 96 -3.28 16.92 8.61
C VAL A 96 -2.98 16.60 10.08
N ALA A 97 -3.88 15.85 10.72
CA ALA A 97 -3.77 15.51 12.14
C ALA A 97 -2.42 14.83 12.47
N PRO A 98 -1.74 15.21 13.57
CA PRO A 98 -0.46 14.61 13.96
C PRO A 98 -0.49 13.09 14.11
N ALA A 99 -1.57 12.53 14.68
CA ALA A 99 -1.76 11.09 14.81
C ALA A 99 -1.74 10.36 13.45
N TYR A 100 -2.35 10.98 12.42
CA TYR A 100 -2.35 10.44 11.06
C TYR A 100 -0.94 10.48 10.45
N ILE A 101 -0.21 11.58 10.65
CA ILE A 101 1.18 11.72 10.18
C ILE A 101 2.06 10.65 10.83
N TYR A 102 1.90 10.45 12.15
CA TYR A 102 2.60 9.40 12.89
C TYR A 102 2.29 8.00 12.34
N ALA A 103 1.01 7.69 12.11
CA ALA A 103 0.61 6.41 11.54
C ALA A 103 1.16 6.20 10.11
N TYR A 104 1.20 7.25 9.28
CA TYR A 104 1.83 7.22 7.96
C TYR A 104 3.34 6.96 8.07
N GLU A 105 4.07 7.66 8.94
CA GLU A 105 5.51 7.46 9.13
C GLU A 105 5.83 6.05 9.62
N LYS A 106 4.99 5.47 10.48
CA LYS A 106 5.19 4.13 11.05
C LYS A 106 4.87 2.99 10.08
N THR A 107 3.82 3.15 9.27
CA THR A 107 3.31 2.07 8.42
C THR A 107 3.65 2.24 6.94
N GLY A 108 4.02 3.45 6.52
CA GLY A 108 4.17 3.84 5.12
C GLY A 108 2.85 3.93 4.35
N LEU A 109 1.70 3.82 5.03
CA LEU A 109 0.39 3.74 4.39
C LEU A 109 -0.31 5.09 4.35
N LEU A 110 -0.66 5.54 3.14
CA LEU A 110 -1.58 6.66 2.93
C LEU A 110 -3.02 6.13 2.93
N LEU A 111 -3.63 6.00 4.10
CA LEU A 111 -4.97 5.44 4.24
C LEU A 111 -6.06 6.51 4.12
N THR A 112 -6.96 6.39 3.16
CA THR A 112 -8.10 7.30 2.97
C THR A 112 -9.40 6.52 2.84
N GLU A 113 -10.54 7.19 2.93
CA GLU A 113 -11.84 6.55 2.67
C GLU A 113 -11.89 5.93 1.28
N ASP A 114 -11.32 6.62 0.29
CA ASP A 114 -11.29 6.18 -1.11
C ASP A 114 -10.50 4.89 -1.32
N ASN A 115 -9.45 4.62 -0.54
CA ASN A 115 -8.57 3.47 -0.78
C ASN A 115 -8.61 2.39 0.31
N ARG A 116 -9.28 2.63 1.45
CA ARG A 116 -9.38 1.67 2.57
C ARG A 116 -9.90 0.30 2.14
N HIS A 117 -10.79 0.26 1.15
CA HIS A 117 -11.33 -0.97 0.59
C HIS A 117 -10.31 -1.78 -0.24
N LEU A 118 -9.19 -1.18 -0.63
CA LEU A 118 -8.06 -1.80 -1.34
C LEU A 118 -6.91 -2.21 -0.40
N MET A 119 -6.95 -1.80 0.87
CA MET A 119 -5.90 -2.09 1.85
C MET A 119 -6.12 -3.41 2.57
N GLN A 120 -5.05 -4.13 2.92
CA GLN A 120 -5.21 -5.39 3.64
C GLN A 120 -5.77 -5.13 5.05
N THR A 121 -6.47 -6.11 5.62
CA THR A 121 -7.04 -5.95 6.97
C THR A 121 -5.94 -5.67 8.00
N LYS A 122 -4.81 -6.39 7.92
CA LYS A 122 -3.69 -6.19 8.84
C LYS A 122 -3.09 -4.78 8.73
N ASP A 123 -2.81 -4.32 7.51
CA ASP A 123 -2.26 -2.97 7.29
C ASP A 123 -3.16 -1.87 7.87
N VAL A 124 -4.48 -2.02 7.75
CA VAL A 124 -5.45 -1.10 8.34
C VAL A 124 -5.45 -1.19 9.87
N GLU A 125 -5.46 -2.40 10.44
CA GLU A 125 -5.39 -2.63 11.89
C GLU A 125 -4.08 -2.04 12.48
N GLU A 126 -2.95 -2.16 11.78
CA GLU A 126 -1.66 -1.58 12.19
C GLU A 126 -1.64 -0.04 12.08
N PHE A 127 -2.27 0.52 11.04
CA PHE A 127 -2.41 1.97 10.90
C PHE A 127 -3.27 2.57 12.01
N GLU A 128 -4.42 1.96 12.30
CA GLU A 128 -5.32 2.39 13.37
C GLU A 128 -4.66 2.26 14.74
N ALA A 129 -3.97 1.15 15.01
CA ALA A 129 -3.21 0.99 16.24
C ALA A 129 -2.11 2.05 16.41
N ALA A 130 -1.48 2.49 15.32
CA ALA A 130 -0.49 3.56 15.37
C ALA A 130 -1.13 4.92 15.71
N MET A 131 -2.35 5.20 15.25
CA MET A 131 -3.07 6.41 15.67
C MET A 131 -3.43 6.34 17.16
N ASP A 132 -3.97 5.20 17.62
CA ASP A 132 -4.31 4.99 19.03
C ASP A 132 -3.08 5.13 19.95
N GLU A 133 -1.92 4.64 19.51
CA GLU A 133 -0.64 4.80 20.22
C GLU A 133 -0.25 6.28 20.35
N TYR A 134 -0.36 7.05 19.26
CA TYR A 134 -0.08 8.49 19.30
C TYR A 134 -1.01 9.21 20.28
N ASP A 135 -2.31 8.95 20.19
CA ASP A 135 -3.32 9.57 21.05
C ASP A 135 -3.14 9.18 22.52
N ALA A 136 -2.71 7.95 22.82
CA ALA A 136 -2.40 7.53 24.18
C ALA A 136 -1.15 8.25 24.76
N GLU A 137 -0.16 8.56 23.92
CA GLU A 137 1.07 9.26 24.34
C GLU A 137 0.89 10.78 24.44
N HIS A 138 -0.06 11.37 23.69
CA HIS A 138 -0.20 12.82 23.53
C HIS A 138 -1.59 13.36 23.91
N GLY A 139 -2.53 12.50 24.31
CA GLY A 139 -3.92 12.84 24.60
C GLY A 139 -4.15 13.66 25.87
N ASP A 140 -3.17 13.76 26.76
CA ASP A 140 -3.22 14.64 27.95
C ASP A 140 -2.83 16.11 27.63
N ASP A 141 -2.29 16.40 26.44
CA ASP A 141 -1.89 17.75 26.01
C ASP A 141 -2.97 18.50 25.18
N LEU A 142 -4.17 17.89 25.05
CA LEU A 142 -5.30 18.43 24.30
C LEU A 142 -6.54 18.65 25.19
N ASP A 143 -6.37 19.26 26.37
CA ASP A 143 -7.49 19.83 27.14
C ASP A 143 -7.30 21.36 27.26
N PRO A 144 -8.19 22.20 26.70
CA PRO A 144 -8.12 23.66 26.80
C PRO A 144 -8.51 24.22 28.18
#